data_AF-A0A6A5RHP3-F1
#
_entry.id   AF-A0A6A5RHP3-F1
#
_cell.length_a   1.000
_cell.length_b   1.000
_cell.length_c   1.000
_cell.angle_alpha   90.00
_cell.angle_beta   90.00
_cell.angle_gamma   90.00
#
_symmetry.space_group_name_H-M   'P 1'
#
loop_
_entity.id
_entity.type
_entity.pdbx_description
1 polymer ?
#
loop_
_entity_poly.entity_id
_entity_poly.type
_entity_poly.pdbx_seq_one_letter_code
_entity_poly.pdbx_strand_id
1 'polypeptide(L)'
;LVENTKAKYSIEDKDTYNFKKSSFIIGVILTGAVVTGSKPASRPELVQPGDREWVTVIQSICAARYATPPFIIYKGRVYISA
;
A
#
# COMPACT_ATOMS: atom_id res chain seq x y z
N LEU A 1 -21.47 4.90 -22.66
CA LEU A 1 -20.29 4.17 -23.16
C LEU A 1 -20.10 2.85 -22.42
N VAL A 2 -19.89 2.86 -21.10
CA VAL A 2 -19.66 1.64 -20.29
C VAL A 2 -20.80 0.63 -20.42
N GLU A 3 -22.06 1.03 -20.19
CA GLU A 3 -23.21 0.12 -20.29
C GLU A 3 -23.39 -0.48 -21.70
N ASN A 4 -23.22 0.33 -22.75
CA ASN A 4 -23.29 -0.15 -24.14
C ASN A 4 -22.18 -1.18 -24.44
N THR A 5 -20.97 -0.98 -23.93
CA THR A 5 -19.88 -1.95 -24.05
C THR A 5 -20.22 -3.24 -23.32
N LYS A 6 -20.77 -3.14 -22.10
CA LYS A 6 -21.19 -4.33 -21.34
C LYS A 6 -22.27 -5.11 -22.08
N ALA A 7 -23.28 -4.43 -22.62
CA ALA A 7 -24.33 -5.05 -23.40
C ALA A 7 -23.79 -5.72 -24.69
N LYS A 8 -22.90 -5.04 -25.43
CA LYS A 8 -22.33 -5.56 -26.68
C LYS A 8 -21.54 -6.86 -26.48
N TYR A 9 -20.85 -7.00 -25.35
CA TYR A 9 -19.97 -8.15 -25.08
C TYR A 9 -20.53 -9.10 -24.01
N SER A 10 -21.77 -8.91 -23.57
CA SER A 10 -22.38 -9.69 -22.49
C SER A 10 -21.53 -9.73 -21.22
N ILE A 11 -20.93 -8.60 -20.84
CA ILE A 11 -20.12 -8.49 -19.62
C ILE A 11 -21.05 -8.26 -18.43
N GLU A 12 -21.08 -9.22 -17.51
CA GLU A 12 -21.92 -9.13 -16.31
C GLU A 12 -21.27 -8.25 -15.23
N ASP A 13 -22.05 -7.84 -14.23
CA ASP A 13 -21.53 -7.11 -13.08
C ASP A 13 -20.47 -7.90 -12.30
N LYS A 14 -20.60 -9.24 -12.26
CA LYS A 14 -19.62 -10.13 -11.63
C LYS A 14 -18.26 -10.15 -12.35
N ASP A 15 -18.22 -9.69 -13.60
CA ASP A 15 -17.03 -9.67 -14.46
C ASP A 15 -16.46 -8.25 -14.64
N THR A 16 -16.99 -7.27 -13.90
CA THR A 16 -16.55 -5.86 -13.96
C THR A 16 -15.86 -5.48 -12.66
N TYR A 17 -14.60 -5.05 -12.73
CA TYR A 17 -13.78 -4.78 -11.55
C TYR A 17 -13.15 -3.39 -11.60
N ASN A 18 -13.16 -2.69 -10.47
CA ASN A 18 -12.37 -1.48 -10.26
C ASN A 18 -11.12 -1.81 -9.44
N PHE A 19 -9.93 -1.44 -9.93
CA PHE A 19 -8.66 -1.70 -9.28
C PHE A 19 -8.03 -0.43 -8.71
N LYS A 20 -7.39 -0.55 -7.55
CA LYS A 20 -6.58 0.53 -6.98
C LYS A 20 -5.31 -0.01 -6.34
N LYS A 21 -4.25 0.77 -6.48
CA LYS A 21 -2.98 0.60 -5.75
C LYS A 21 -2.96 1.55 -4.56
N SER A 22 -2.61 1.01 -3.39
CA SER A 22 -2.28 1.78 -2.20
C SER A 22 -0.92 1.32 -1.67
N SER A 23 -0.08 2.26 -1.25
CA SER A 23 1.24 1.97 -0.69
C SER A 23 1.28 2.44 0.76
N PHE A 24 1.81 1.61 1.63
CA PHE A 24 1.91 1.83 3.07
C PHE A 24 3.36 1.64 3.48
N ILE A 25 3.74 2.33 4.54
CA ILE A 25 5.03 2.12 5.18
C ILE A 25 4.80 1.16 6.34
N ILE A 26 5.45 0.00 6.30
CA ILE A 26 5.48 -0.95 7.40
C ILE A 26 6.87 -0.88 8.02
N GLY A 27 6.92 -0.67 9.33
CA GLY A 27 8.15 -0.54 10.08
C GLY A 27 7.86 -0.43 11.55
N VAL A 28 8.88 -0.57 12.38
CA VAL A 28 8.72 -0.48 13.83
C VAL A 28 8.30 0.95 14.19
N ILE A 29 7.07 1.11 14.71
CA ILE A 29 6.60 2.37 15.30
C ILE A 29 7.10 2.40 16.75
N LEU A 30 8.40 2.55 16.93
CA LEU A 30 8.97 2.90 18.23
C LEU A 30 9.20 4.41 18.23
N THR A 31 8.60 5.10 19.20
CA THR A 31 8.99 6.46 19.57
C THR A 31 10.42 6.40 20.10
N GLY A 32 11.39 6.62 19.21
CA GLY A 32 12.79 6.76 19.59
C GLY A 32 13.04 8.17 20.11
N ALA A 33 13.46 8.31 21.36
CA ALA A 33 14.02 9.56 21.86
C ALA A 33 15.48 9.64 21.44
N VAL A 34 15.82 10.57 20.54
CA VAL A 34 17.22 10.84 20.17
C VAL A 34 17.74 11.94 21.10
N VAL A 35 18.70 11.61 21.97
CA VAL A 35 19.36 12.58 22.85
C VAL A 35 20.53 13.21 22.08
N THR A 36 20.34 14.43 21.57
CA THR A 36 21.35 15.17 20.80
C THR A 36 22.22 16.10 21.66
N GLY A 37 21.98 16.16 22.97
CA GLY A 37 22.73 17.01 23.89
C GLY A 37 22.37 16.78 25.35
N SER A 38 23.15 17.38 26.26
CA SER A 38 22.96 17.25 27.72
C SER A 38 21.79 18.05 28.29
N LYS A 39 21.24 19.01 27.52
CA LYS A 39 20.05 19.78 27.88
C LYS A 39 18.90 19.40 26.95
N PRO A 40 17.70 19.09 27.48
CA PRO A 40 16.55 18.82 26.64
C PRO A 40 16.14 20.08 25.88
N ALA A 41 15.90 19.95 24.58
CA ALA A 41 15.22 21.00 23.83
C ALA A 41 13.79 21.14 24.36
N SER A 42 13.27 22.37 24.43
CA SER A 42 11.90 22.63 24.91
C SER A 42 10.82 21.92 24.08
N ARG A 43 11.16 21.52 22.84
CA ARG A 43 10.31 20.76 21.94
C ARG A 43 11.14 19.71 21.18
N PRO A 44 11.16 18.45 21.63
CA PRO A 44 11.79 17.38 20.87
C PRO A 44 11.03 17.15 19.55
N GLU A 45 11.76 17.04 18.43
CA GLU A 45 11.19 16.61 17.16
C GLU A 45 10.93 15.10 17.15
N LEU A 46 9.75 14.71 16.69
CA LEU A 46 9.44 13.31 16.41
C LEU A 46 10.02 12.94 15.05
N VAL A 47 11.14 12.21 15.06
CA VAL A 47 11.74 11.66 13.86
C VAL A 47 11.15 10.28 13.58
N GLN A 48 10.73 10.06 12.34
CA GLN A 48 10.27 8.76 11.88
C GLN A 48 11.49 7.81 11.76
N PRO A 49 11.53 6.67 12.48
CA PRO A 49 12.67 5.75 12.42
C PRO A 49 12.96 5.27 11.00
N GLY A 50 14.23 5.10 10.65
CA GLY A 50 14.67 4.72 9.29
C GLY A 50 14.34 3.29 8.85
N ASP A 51 14.03 2.39 9.80
CA ASP A 51 13.72 0.97 9.55
C ASP A 51 12.27 0.77 9.08
N ARG A 52 12.04 1.19 7.84
CA ARG A 52 10.72 1.23 7.21
C ARG A 52 10.77 0.66 5.81
N GLU A 53 9.92 -0.32 5.54
CA GLU A 53 9.75 -0.92 4.24
C GLU A 53 8.44 -0.46 3.60
N TRP A 54 8.50 -0.12 2.32
CA TRP A 54 7.31 0.13 1.53
C TRP A 54 6.65 -1.19 1.16
N VAL A 55 5.37 -1.32 1.48
CA VAL A 55 4.51 -2.40 1.04
C VAL A 55 3.40 -1.82 0.20
N THR A 56 3.11 -2.46 -0.93
CA THR A 56 2.05 -2.02 -1.83
C THR A 56 0.97 -3.08 -1.90
N VAL A 57 -0.29 -2.67 -1.75
CA VAL A 57 -1.46 -3.51 -1.99
C VAL A 57 -2.13 -3.07 -3.28
N ILE A 58 -2.43 -4.04 -4.14
CA ILE A 58 -3.36 -3.90 -5.26
C ILE A 58 -4.64 -4.61 -4.84
N GLN A 59 -5.74 -3.87 -4.78
CA GLN A 59 -7.05 -4.37 -4.40
C GLN A 59 -8.06 -4.11 -5.51
N SER A 60 -9.11 -4.92 -5.56
CA SER A 60 -10.21 -4.73 -6.49
C SER A 60 -11.56 -4.97 -5.85
N ILE A 61 -12.57 -4.25 -6.34
CA ILE A 61 -13.99 -4.45 -5.99
C ILE A 61 -14.76 -4.68 -7.27
N CYS A 62 -15.55 -5.75 -7.27
CA CYS A 62 -16.45 -6.13 -8.34
C CYS A 62 -17.73 -5.29 -8.30
N ALA A 63 -18.35 -5.00 -9.45
CA ALA A 63 -19.65 -4.34 -9.50
C ALA A 63 -20.76 -5.18 -8.81
N ALA A 64 -20.58 -6.50 -8.72
CA ALA A 64 -21.40 -7.40 -7.90
C ALA A 64 -21.11 -7.34 -6.38
N ARG A 65 -20.36 -6.33 -5.92
CA ARG A 65 -20.15 -5.97 -4.50
C ARG A 65 -19.31 -6.93 -3.66
N TYR A 66 -18.46 -7.73 -4.28
CA TYR A 66 -17.43 -8.51 -3.57
C TYR A 66 -16.02 -8.05 -3.93
N ALA A 67 -15.10 -8.21 -2.98
CA ALA A 67 -13.68 -7.92 -3.17
C ALA A 67 -12.94 -9.17 -3.62
N THR A 68 -11.98 -9.03 -4.52
CA THR A 68 -11.04 -10.11 -4.81
C THR A 68 -9.96 -10.16 -3.72
N PRO A 69 -9.29 -11.32 -3.53
CA PRO A 69 -8.07 -11.36 -2.72
C PRO A 69 -7.08 -10.27 -3.16
N PRO A 70 -6.48 -9.53 -2.22
CA PRO A 70 -5.52 -8.48 -2.55
C PRO A 70 -4.19 -9.08 -3.00
N PHE A 71 -3.49 -8.38 -3.89
CA PHE A 71 -2.09 -8.67 -4.19
C PHE A 71 -1.19 -7.77 -3.36
N ILE A 72 -0.25 -8.36 -2.64
CA ILE A 72 0.69 -7.66 -1.77
C ILE A 72 2.09 -7.77 -2.36
N ILE A 73 2.72 -6.61 -2.56
CA ILE A 73 4.06 -6.50 -3.13
C ILE A 73 5.00 -5.98 -2.04
N TYR A 74 6.01 -6.77 -1.71
CA TYR A 74 7.10 -6.42 -0.80
C TYR A 74 8.32 -5.94 -1.58
N LYS A 75 9.28 -5.36 -0.85
CA LYS A 75 10.60 -5.04 -1.39
C LYS A 75 11.27 -6.30 -1.94
N GLY A 76 11.63 -6.28 -3.21
CA GLY A 76 12.39 -7.37 -3.83
C GLY A 76 13.81 -7.45 -3.27
N ARG A 77 14.39 -8.66 -3.32
CA ARG A 77 15.82 -8.88 -3.08
C ARG A 77 16.47 -9.35 -4.39
N VAL A 78 17.65 -8.82 -4.69
CA VAL A 78 18.44 -9.26 -5.84
C VAL A 78 19.26 -10.46 -5.38
N TYR A 79 19.02 -11.62 -6.01
CA TYR A 79 19.72 -12.87 -5.69
C TYR A 79 20.69 -13.32 -6.78
N ILE A 80 20.75 -12.60 -7.90
CA ILE A 80 21.63 -12.91 -9.03
C ILE A 80 22.63 -11.76 -9.11
N SER A 81 23.89 -12.06 -8.81
CA SER A 81 25.02 -11.19 -9.14
C SER A 81 25.52 -11.53 -10.54
N ALA A 82 25.94 -10.50 -11.29
CA ALA A 82 26.67 -10.66 -12.55
C ALA A 82 28.04 -11.32 -12.32
#